data_AF-A0A6M4JBP5-F1
#
_entry.id   AF-A0A6M4JBP5-F1
#
_cell.length_a   1.000
_cell.length_b   1.000
_cell.length_c   1.000
_cell.angle_alpha   90.00
_cell.angle_beta   90.00
_cell.angle_gamma   90.00
#
_symmetry.space_group_name_H-M   'P 1'
#
loop_
_entity.id
_entity.type
_entity.pdbx_description
1 polymer ?
#
loop_
_entity_poly.entity_id
_entity_poly.type
_entity_poly.pdbx_seq_one_letter_code
_entity_poly.pdbx_strand_id
1 'polypeptide(L)'
;MNLKDYFENKYVEFIHYLCIKYHQKPTPFSKLKIIDVIKTKNSKITKSMWKYQRHHIDEMWISGVILASSEKEYHQGLSIVCSYEEHLFLHYLIVCSNQTSPNNGMLMQTSLSFWNKTIIKMSKKYDIIYLKDWALLLKS
;
A
#
# COMPACT_ATOMS: atom_id res chain seq x y z
N MET A 1 -23.92 -3.63 -1.15
CA MET A 1 -22.60 -3.46 -0.51
C MET A 1 -22.14 -2.04 -0.78
N ASN A 2 -21.77 -1.29 0.26
CA ASN A 2 -21.19 0.05 0.12
C ASN A 2 -19.82 -0.05 -0.57
N LEU A 3 -19.50 0.90 -1.46
CA LEU A 3 -18.20 0.94 -2.13
C LEU A 3 -17.04 1.03 -1.14
N LYS A 4 -17.20 1.76 -0.03
CA LYS A 4 -16.16 1.87 1.00
C LYS A 4 -15.79 0.49 1.58
N ASP A 5 -16.81 -0.22 2.07
CA ASP A 5 -16.66 -1.57 2.64
C ASP A 5 -16.10 -2.55 1.61
N TYR A 6 -16.48 -2.41 0.33
CA TYR A 6 -15.90 -3.20 -0.75
C TYR A 6 -14.37 -3.00 -0.84
N PHE A 7 -13.88 -1.76 -0.86
CA PHE A 7 -12.45 -1.50 -0.97
C PHE A 7 -11.67 -1.90 0.27
N GLU A 8 -12.26 -1.76 1.46
CA GLU A 8 -11.68 -2.27 2.71
C GLU A 8 -11.54 -3.80 2.68
N ASN A 9 -12.60 -4.51 2.28
CA ASN A 9 -12.55 -5.97 2.13
C ASN A 9 -11.50 -6.39 1.09
N LYS A 10 -11.44 -5.71 -0.06
CA LYS A 10 -10.43 -5.96 -1.09
C LYS A 10 -9.01 -5.67 -0.62
N TYR A 11 -8.82 -4.68 0.25
CA TYR A 11 -7.54 -4.43 0.88
C TYR A 11 -7.10 -5.62 1.75
N VAL A 12 -7.96 -6.09 2.65
CA VAL A 12 -7.66 -7.24 3.52
C VAL A 12 -7.38 -8.50 2.69
N GLU A 13 -8.19 -8.79 1.68
CA GLU A 13 -7.96 -9.89 0.73
C GLU A 13 -6.59 -9.75 0.03
N PHE A 14 -6.24 -8.54 -0.39
CA PHE A 14 -4.97 -8.28 -1.06
C PHE A 14 -3.76 -8.42 -0.12
N ILE A 15 -3.87 -8.00 1.14
CA ILE A 15 -2.85 -8.24 2.17
C ILE A 15 -2.64 -9.75 2.36
N HIS A 16 -3.71 -10.54 2.47
CA HIS A 16 -3.62 -11.99 2.58
C HIS A 16 -2.93 -12.61 1.35
N TYR A 17 -3.31 -12.17 0.15
CA TYR A 17 -2.64 -12.59 -1.08
C TYR A 17 -1.14 -12.29 -1.07
N LEU A 18 -0.72 -11.09 -0.63
CA LEU A 18 0.70 -10.73 -0.55
C LEU A 18 1.45 -11.53 0.51
N CYS A 19 0.80 -11.91 1.61
CA CYS A 19 1.38 -12.80 2.62
C CYS A 19 1.69 -14.18 2.03
N ILE A 20 0.74 -14.75 1.28
CA ILE A 20 0.91 -16.04 0.60
C ILE A 20 1.99 -15.93 -0.49
N LYS A 21 1.88 -14.94 -1.38
CA LYS A 21 2.78 -14.73 -2.52
C LYS A 21 4.26 -14.62 -2.11
N TYR A 22 4.53 -13.92 -1.01
CA TYR A 22 5.88 -13.66 -0.54
C TYR A 22 6.31 -14.57 0.61
N HIS A 23 5.49 -15.54 1.00
CA HIS A 23 5.73 -16.44 2.13
C HIS A 23 6.11 -15.69 3.41
N GLN A 24 5.40 -14.60 3.69
CA GLN A 24 5.63 -13.71 4.82
C GLN A 24 4.44 -13.69 5.77
N LYS A 25 4.64 -13.13 6.96
CA LYS A 25 3.57 -12.80 7.91
C LYS A 25 3.64 -11.30 8.23
N PRO A 26 2.51 -10.65 8.52
CA PRO A 26 2.51 -9.31 9.10
C PRO A 26 3.47 -9.26 10.29
N THR A 27 4.41 -8.33 10.24
CA THR A 27 5.50 -8.22 11.22
C THR A 27 5.65 -6.75 11.62
N PRO A 28 5.93 -6.43 12.89
CA PRO A 28 6.21 -5.06 13.31
C PRO A 28 7.28 -4.41 12.43
N PHE A 29 7.06 -3.17 11.99
CA PHE A 29 7.94 -2.49 11.04
C PHE A 29 9.41 -2.44 11.47
N SER A 30 9.66 -2.23 12.77
CA SER A 30 11.00 -2.26 13.37
C SER A 30 11.74 -3.60 13.19
N LYS A 31 11.00 -4.70 13.07
CA LYS A 31 11.54 -6.06 12.90
C LYS A 31 11.52 -6.51 11.43
N LEU A 32 10.73 -5.86 10.59
CA LEU A 32 10.58 -6.24 9.18
C LEU A 32 11.74 -5.72 8.33
N LYS A 33 12.52 -6.65 7.79
CA LYS A 33 13.57 -6.35 6.79
C LYS A 33 13.20 -6.94 5.45
N ILE A 34 13.36 -6.15 4.39
CA ILE A 34 13.04 -6.58 3.02
C ILE A 34 13.84 -7.81 2.60
N ILE A 35 15.12 -7.88 2.98
CA ILE A 35 16.02 -8.99 2.59
C ILE A 35 15.59 -10.35 3.16
N ASP A 36 14.89 -10.34 4.30
CA ASP A 36 14.42 -11.58 4.94
C ASP A 36 13.23 -12.17 4.18
N VAL A 37 12.45 -11.32 3.50
CA VAL A 37 11.30 -11.72 2.66
C VAL A 37 11.73 -11.95 1.20
N ILE A 38 12.54 -11.04 0.67
CA ILE A 38 12.99 -11.03 -0.71
C ILE A 38 14.49 -11.36 -0.73
N LYS A 39 14.82 -12.63 -0.99
CA LYS A 39 16.19 -13.17 -0.98
C LYS A 39 17.11 -12.67 -2.11
N THR A 40 16.77 -11.56 -2.78
CA THR A 40 17.54 -11.01 -3.91
C THR A 40 18.13 -9.65 -3.57
N LYS A 41 19.39 -9.45 -3.97
CA LYS A 41 20.14 -8.19 -3.81
C LYS A 41 19.64 -7.10 -4.78
N ASN A 42 18.94 -7.45 -5.86
CA ASN A 42 18.41 -6.51 -6.85
C ASN A 42 17.06 -5.96 -6.42
N SER A 43 17.13 -4.84 -5.68
CA SER A 43 16.00 -4.26 -4.97
C SER A 43 15.74 -2.80 -5.34
N LYS A 44 16.41 -2.21 -6.35
CA LYS A 44 16.17 -0.84 -6.81
C LYS A 44 15.54 -0.79 -8.21
N ILE A 45 14.51 0.06 -8.38
CA ILE A 45 13.90 0.41 -9.69
C ILE A 45 14.68 1.55 -10.32
N THR A 46 15.07 2.55 -9.52
CA THR A 46 15.89 3.70 -9.93
C THR A 46 16.93 4.01 -8.83
N LYS A 47 17.77 5.04 -9.01
CA LYS A 47 18.73 5.47 -7.96
C LYS A 47 18.05 5.77 -6.61
N SER A 48 16.82 6.29 -6.63
CA SER A 48 16.06 6.72 -5.45
C SER A 48 14.91 5.79 -5.04
N MET A 49 14.46 4.88 -5.90
CA MET A 49 13.27 4.06 -5.65
C MET A 49 13.60 2.57 -5.52
N TRP A 50 13.12 1.97 -4.44
CA TRP A 50 13.25 0.53 -4.20
C TRP A 50 12.12 -0.24 -4.90
N LYS A 51 12.47 -1.36 -5.52
CA LYS A 51 11.57 -2.34 -6.14
C LYS A 51 10.62 -2.97 -5.16
N TYR A 52 11.10 -3.14 -3.92
CA TYR A 52 10.32 -3.66 -2.81
C TYR A 52 10.31 -2.63 -1.69
N GLN A 53 9.17 -2.50 -1.05
CA GLN A 53 8.91 -1.54 0.02
C GLN A 53 8.21 -2.24 1.17
N ARG A 54 8.24 -1.59 2.34
CA ARG A 54 7.42 -1.96 3.49
C ARG A 54 6.15 -1.11 3.43
N HIS A 55 5.01 -1.75 3.64
CA HIS A 55 3.72 -1.10 3.75
C HIS A 55 3.15 -1.38 5.14
N HIS A 56 2.67 -0.33 5.81
CA HIS A 56 1.97 -0.44 7.08
C HIS A 56 0.52 -0.86 6.84
N ILE A 57 0.11 -1.99 7.42
CA ILE A 57 -1.25 -2.50 7.26
C ILE A 57 -2.27 -1.58 7.96
N ASP A 58 -1.82 -0.97 9.06
CA ASP A 58 -2.63 -0.08 9.90
C ASP A 58 -3.06 1.21 9.16
N GLU A 59 -2.43 1.53 8.01
CA GLU A 59 -2.74 2.72 7.21
C GLU A 59 -4.18 2.74 6.66
N MET A 60 -4.84 1.58 6.65
CA MET A 60 -6.27 1.49 6.33
C MET A 60 -7.16 2.19 7.36
N TRP A 61 -6.77 2.21 8.64
CA TRP A 61 -7.61 2.75 9.73
C TRP A 61 -7.00 3.97 10.44
N ILE A 62 -5.71 4.23 10.24
CA ILE A 62 -5.01 5.43 10.71
C ILE A 62 -4.23 6.01 9.53
N SER A 63 -4.31 7.30 9.23
CA SER A 63 -3.55 7.82 8.07
C SER A 63 -2.04 7.69 8.28
N GLY A 64 -1.29 7.45 7.20
CA GLY A 64 0.16 7.27 7.27
C GLY A 64 0.89 8.48 7.87
N VAL A 65 0.36 9.70 7.69
CA VAL A 65 0.89 10.91 8.32
C VAL A 65 0.71 10.88 9.83
N ILE A 66 -0.46 10.47 10.32
CA ILE A 66 -0.71 10.33 11.76
C ILE A 66 0.15 9.21 12.34
N LEU A 67 0.23 8.06 11.65
CA LEU A 67 1.07 6.95 12.09
C LEU A 67 2.54 7.36 12.21
N ALA A 68 3.06 8.12 11.23
CA ALA A 68 4.42 8.64 11.24
C ALA A 68 4.69 9.70 12.33
N SER A 69 3.64 10.32 12.88
CA SER A 69 3.78 11.30 13.97
C SER A 69 4.06 10.65 15.33
N SER A 70 3.79 9.35 15.47
CA SER A 70 4.06 8.56 16.67
C SER A 70 5.15 7.52 16.37
N GLU A 71 6.39 7.81 16.75
CA GLU A 71 7.54 6.91 16.54
C GLU A 71 7.27 5.50 17.08
N LYS A 72 6.62 5.39 18.24
CA LYS A 72 6.26 4.10 18.84
C LYS A 72 5.27 3.32 17.99
N GLU A 73 4.19 3.95 17.55
CA GLU A 73 3.16 3.29 16.73
C GLU A 73 3.72 2.94 15.36
N TYR A 74 4.49 3.84 14.76
CA TYR A 74 5.20 3.59 13.53
C TYR A 74 6.13 2.36 13.64
N HIS A 75 6.91 2.22 14.71
CA HIS A 75 7.82 1.08 14.82
C HIS A 75 7.16 -0.25 15.19
N GLN A 76 6.02 -0.22 15.88
CA GLN A 76 5.29 -1.41 16.30
C GLN A 76 4.18 -1.84 15.33
N GLY A 77 3.72 -0.94 14.48
CA GLY A 77 2.67 -1.17 13.50
C GLY A 77 2.98 -2.34 12.59
N LEU A 78 1.96 -3.15 12.31
CA LEU A 78 2.12 -4.35 11.49
C LEU A 78 2.38 -3.93 10.04
N SER A 79 3.38 -4.57 9.44
CA SER A 79 3.81 -4.26 8.09
C SER A 79 4.05 -5.52 7.29
N ILE A 80 4.01 -5.36 5.97
CA ILE A 80 4.39 -6.39 5.00
C ILE A 80 5.34 -5.81 3.96
N VAL A 81 6.08 -6.69 3.30
CA VAL A 81 6.88 -6.35 2.12
C VAL A 81 6.02 -6.53 0.88
N CYS A 82 6.04 -5.56 -0.03
CA CYS A 82 5.39 -5.64 -1.32
C CYS A 82 6.25 -4.96 -2.39
N SER A 83 5.97 -5.23 -3.66
CA SER A 83 6.59 -4.46 -4.74
C SER A 83 6.03 -3.04 -4.81
N TYR A 84 6.76 -2.12 -5.44
CA TYR A 84 6.31 -0.72 -5.60
C TYR A 84 4.92 -0.61 -6.27
N GLU A 85 4.65 -1.39 -7.33
CA GLU A 85 3.33 -1.39 -7.99
C GLU A 85 2.23 -1.90 -7.05
N GLU A 86 2.53 -2.88 -6.20
CA GLU A 86 1.59 -3.39 -5.19
C GLU A 86 1.36 -2.40 -4.07
N HIS A 87 2.39 -1.66 -3.66
CA HIS A 87 2.26 -0.59 -2.66
C HIS A 87 1.35 0.53 -3.16
N LEU A 88 1.54 0.97 -4.41
CA LEU A 88 0.64 1.91 -5.07
C LEU A 88 -0.80 1.39 -5.11
N PHE A 89 -0.98 0.09 -5.37
CA PHE A 89 -2.30 -0.51 -5.41
C PHE A 89 -2.94 -0.60 -4.02
N LEU A 90 -2.19 -0.92 -2.97
CA LEU A 90 -2.67 -0.87 -1.58
C LEU A 90 -3.17 0.52 -1.19
N HIS A 91 -2.40 1.57 -1.52
CA HIS A 91 -2.84 2.94 -1.26
C HIS A 91 -4.06 3.37 -2.08
N TYR A 92 -4.25 2.84 -3.29
CA TYR A 92 -5.48 3.05 -4.04
C TYR A 92 -6.71 2.49 -3.30
N LEU A 93 -6.59 1.30 -2.72
CA LEU A 93 -7.65 0.69 -1.92
C LEU A 93 -7.94 1.52 -0.66
N ILE A 94 -6.90 2.03 0.02
CA ILE A 94 -7.04 2.93 1.17
C ILE A 94 -7.79 4.22 0.75
N VAL A 95 -7.37 4.88 -0.33
CA VAL A 95 -8.03 6.10 -0.83
C VAL A 95 -9.50 5.85 -1.17
N CYS A 96 -9.81 4.73 -1.82
CA CYS A 96 -11.19 4.40 -2.22
C CYS A 96 -12.07 3.95 -1.04
N SER A 97 -11.46 3.36 0.00
CA SER A 97 -12.17 3.06 1.26
C SER A 97 -12.62 4.33 1.98
N ASN A 98 -11.86 5.43 1.82
CA ASN A 98 -12.15 6.73 2.42
C ASN A 98 -12.31 6.67 3.96
N GLN A 99 -11.56 5.76 4.59
CA GLN A 99 -11.53 5.56 6.05
C GLN A 99 -10.61 6.58 6.74
N THR A 100 -9.52 6.95 6.08
CA THR A 100 -8.45 7.79 6.65
C THR A 100 -8.22 9.08 5.86
N SER A 101 -7.56 10.04 6.51
CA SER A 101 -7.08 11.29 5.91
C SER A 101 -5.91 11.83 6.75
N PRO A 102 -4.87 12.43 6.15
CA PRO A 102 -4.63 12.62 4.71
C PRO A 102 -4.07 11.36 4.02
N ASN A 103 -4.38 11.19 2.73
CA ASN A 103 -4.01 9.99 1.95
C ASN A 103 -3.26 10.31 0.64
N ASN A 104 -2.60 11.46 0.57
CA ASN A 104 -1.85 11.93 -0.59
C ASN A 104 -0.35 11.61 -0.55
N GLY A 105 0.15 10.95 0.51
CA GLY A 105 1.59 10.73 0.74
C GLY A 105 2.33 10.02 -0.40
N MET A 106 1.65 9.14 -1.16
CA MET A 106 2.26 8.48 -2.32
C MET A 106 2.62 9.44 -3.46
N LEU A 107 2.00 10.62 -3.54
CA LEU A 107 2.36 11.65 -4.54
C LEU A 107 3.77 12.23 -4.31
N MET A 108 4.37 12.05 -3.14
CA MET A 108 5.77 12.41 -2.90
C MET A 108 6.75 11.47 -3.61
N GLN A 109 6.30 10.27 -4.02
CA GLN A 109 7.14 9.22 -4.61
C GLN A 109 6.77 8.90 -6.06
N THR A 110 5.64 9.39 -6.55
CA THR A 110 5.11 9.01 -7.87
C THR A 110 4.29 10.13 -8.50
N SER A 111 4.19 10.13 -9.82
CA SER A 111 3.24 11.00 -10.51
C SER A 111 1.85 10.38 -10.54
N LEU A 112 0.81 11.21 -10.48
CA LEU A 112 -0.59 10.74 -10.55
C LEU A 112 -0.86 9.92 -11.82
N SER A 113 -0.24 10.31 -12.95
CA SER A 113 -0.34 9.57 -14.22
C SER A 113 0.25 8.16 -14.14
N PHE A 114 1.43 8.01 -13.53
CA PHE A 114 2.05 6.70 -13.35
C PHE A 114 1.25 5.83 -12.37
N TRP A 115 0.80 6.42 -11.27
CA TRP A 115 -0.04 5.73 -10.30
C TRP A 115 -1.32 5.22 -10.98
N ASN A 116 -2.03 6.09 -11.71
CA ASN A 116 -3.27 5.72 -12.39
C ASN A 116 -3.09 4.57 -13.40
N LYS A 117 -2.02 4.60 -14.22
CA LYS A 117 -1.68 3.50 -15.14
C LYS A 117 -1.47 2.18 -14.40
N THR A 118 -0.80 2.24 -13.25
CA THR A 118 -0.58 1.07 -12.38
C THR A 118 -1.91 0.54 -11.84
N ILE A 119 -2.80 1.41 -11.37
CA ILE A 119 -4.11 1.02 -10.85
C ILE A 119 -4.95 0.32 -11.92
N ILE A 120 -5.03 0.86 -13.14
CA ILE A 120 -5.78 0.24 -14.24
C ILE A 120 -5.30 -1.20 -14.49
N LYS A 121 -3.98 -1.39 -14.58
CA LYS A 121 -3.36 -2.71 -14.81
C LYS A 121 -3.67 -3.68 -13.66
N MET A 122 -3.52 -3.24 -12.42
CA MET A 122 -3.70 -4.07 -11.22
C MET A 122 -5.16 -4.41 -10.98
N SER A 123 -6.07 -3.45 -11.19
CA SER A 123 -7.53 -3.64 -11.11
C SER A 123 -7.99 -4.72 -12.07
N LYS A 124 -7.53 -4.68 -13.33
CA LYS A 124 -7.79 -5.75 -14.31
C LYS A 124 -7.19 -7.09 -13.89
N LYS A 125 -5.95 -7.09 -13.37
CA LYS A 125 -5.24 -8.31 -13.00
C LYS A 125 -5.91 -9.06 -11.84
N TYR A 126 -6.42 -8.33 -10.85
CA TYR A 126 -6.97 -8.90 -9.62
C TYR A 126 -8.50 -8.87 -9.56
N ASP A 127 -9.15 -8.51 -10.67
CA ASP A 127 -10.61 -8.38 -10.77
C ASP A 127 -11.20 -7.47 -9.66
N ILE A 128 -10.59 -6.30 -9.51
CA ILE A 128 -11.02 -5.26 -8.57
C ILE A 128 -11.56 -4.07 -9.36
N ILE A 129 -12.64 -3.46 -8.88
CA ILE A 129 -13.25 -2.29 -9.52
C ILE A 129 -12.25 -1.15 -9.60
N TYR A 130 -12.05 -0.62 -10.81
CA TYR A 130 -11.35 0.64 -11.03
C TYR A 130 -12.35 1.80 -11.02
N LEU A 131 -12.13 2.78 -10.15
CA LEU A 131 -12.87 4.04 -10.13
C LEU A 131 -12.12 5.09 -10.95
N LYS A 132 -12.71 5.57 -12.05
CA LYS A 132 -12.04 6.53 -12.96
C LYS A 132 -11.59 7.81 -12.25
N ASP A 133 -12.39 8.30 -11.31
CA ASP A 133 -12.19 9.57 -10.62
C ASP A 133 -11.68 9.40 -9.19
N TRP A 134 -11.03 8.27 -8.87
CA TRP A 134 -10.50 7.96 -7.53
C TRP A 134 -9.58 9.05 -6.98
N ALA A 135 -8.85 9.75 -7.87
CA ALA A 135 -7.93 10.82 -7.49
C ALA A 135 -8.65 12.01 -6.82
N LEU A 136 -9.96 12.20 -7.07
CA LEU A 136 -10.77 13.22 -6.37
C LEU A 136 -10.95 12.89 -4.89
N LEU A 137 -10.70 11.65 -4.48
CA LEU A 137 -10.77 11.20 -3.09
C LEU A 137 -9.46 11.40 -2.33
N LEU A 138 -8.40 11.88 -2.98
CA LEU A 138 -7.14 12.22 -2.33
C LEU A 138 -7.35 13.44 -1.43
N LYS A 139 -7.52 13.19 -0.13
CA LYS A 139 -7.64 14.23 0.88
C LYS A 139 -6.25 14.64 1.36
N SER A 140 -6.02 15.97 1.39
CA SER A 140 -4.82 16.65 1.90
C SER A 140 -4.92 16.99 3.38
#